data_AF-A0AAN9ZFU2-F1
#
_entry.id   AF-A0AAN9ZFU2-F1
#
_cell.length_a   1.000
_cell.length_b   1.000
_cell.length_c   1.000
_cell.angle_alpha   90.00
_cell.angle_beta   90.00
_cell.angle_gamma   90.00
#
_symmetry.space_group_name_H-M   'P 1'
#
loop_
_entity.id
_entity.type
_entity.pdbx_description
1 polymer ?
#
loop_
_entity_poly.entity_id
_entity_poly.type
_entity_poly.pdbx_seq_one_letter_code
_entity_poly.pdbx_strand_id
1 'polypeptide(L)'
;MHFMMDGEENTQKCRISTSFRLDFDHAGSVGPLLGFTRKVHPTAFGEFVYSDQNVTLVKDFNVIVTCNVVESGYINNRRAHVLHQFYIDKRPSTIFEVRPPEKVFQRVNRNWIDDITIRLENPEGQLIPLRKDTELVVTLLLRTAHDDIK
;
A
#
# COMPACT_ATOMS: atom_id res chain seq x y z
N MET A 1 -15.69 12.39 28.78
CA MET A 1 -15.97 11.76 27.47
C MET A 1 -14.71 11.01 27.06
N HIS A 2 -14.76 9.68 26.95
CA HIS A 2 -13.57 8.85 26.65
C HIS A 2 -13.78 8.13 25.31
N PHE A 3 -12.84 8.33 24.38
CA PHE A 3 -12.77 7.61 23.12
C PHE A 3 -11.31 7.52 22.69
N MET A 4 -10.85 6.30 22.43
CA MET A 4 -9.50 6.02 21.94
C MET A 4 -9.57 4.89 20.93
N MET A 5 -8.84 5.03 19.83
CA MET A 5 -8.75 4.03 18.77
C MET A 5 -7.29 3.87 18.38
N ASP A 6 -6.84 2.63 18.24
CA ASP A 6 -5.46 2.29 17.93
C ASP A 6 -5.37 0.98 17.14
N GLY A 7 -4.22 0.72 16.53
CA GLY A 7 -3.89 -0.55 15.89
C GLY A 7 -3.04 -1.41 16.83
N GLU A 8 -3.42 -2.67 17.04
CA GLU A 8 -2.59 -3.65 17.73
C GLU A 8 -1.68 -4.34 16.71
N GLU A 9 -0.41 -3.91 16.66
CA GLU A 9 0.57 -4.36 15.67
C GLU A 9 0.77 -5.87 15.69
N ASN A 10 0.73 -6.51 16.87
CA ASN A 10 0.94 -7.95 17.01
C ASN A 10 -0.19 -8.79 16.41
N THR A 11 -1.42 -8.29 16.48
CA THR A 11 -2.61 -9.04 16.04
C THR A 11 -3.15 -8.52 14.71
N GLN A 12 -2.61 -7.41 14.21
CA GLN A 12 -3.14 -6.65 13.08
C GLN A 12 -4.63 -6.35 13.28
N LYS A 13 -5.06 -5.98 14.49
CA LYS A 13 -6.45 -5.64 14.78
C LYS A 13 -6.61 -4.17 15.13
N CYS A 14 -7.76 -3.60 14.82
CA CYS A 14 -8.14 -2.31 15.38
C CYS A 14 -8.69 -2.54 16.79
N ARG A 15 -8.31 -1.70 17.76
CA ARG A 15 -8.87 -1.70 19.11
C ARG A 15 -9.50 -0.35 19.42
N ILE A 16 -10.69 -0.36 19.99
CA ILE A 16 -11.43 0.85 20.38
C ILE A 16 -11.77 0.74 21.87
N SER A 17 -11.46 1.79 22.64
CA SER A 17 -11.90 1.96 24.02
C SER A 17 -12.77 3.21 24.11
N THR A 18 -13.98 3.08 24.65
CA THR A 18 -14.90 4.20 24.76
C THR A 18 -15.91 4.01 25.90
N SER A 19 -16.44 5.12 26.41
CA SER A 19 -17.54 5.12 27.39
C SER A 19 -18.93 4.88 26.77
N PHE A 20 -19.03 4.73 25.44
CA PHE A 20 -20.28 4.56 24.71
C PHE A 20 -20.36 3.20 24.02
N ARG A 21 -21.57 2.69 23.79
CA ARG A 21 -21.75 1.49 22.95
C ARG A 21 -21.26 1.77 21.54
N LEU A 22 -20.53 0.81 20.97
CA LEU A 22 -20.11 0.87 19.57
C LEU A 22 -21.18 0.21 18.72
N ASP A 23 -21.85 1.01 17.91
CA ASP A 23 -22.87 0.52 16.98
C ASP A 23 -22.31 0.58 15.55
N PHE A 24 -22.08 -0.58 14.95
CA PHE A 24 -21.73 -0.70 13.53
C PHE A 24 -22.84 -1.37 12.70
N ASP A 25 -24.01 -1.60 13.30
CA ASP A 25 -25.15 -2.30 12.69
C ASP A 25 -26.00 -1.37 11.81
N HIS A 26 -25.34 -0.55 11.00
CA HIS A 26 -25.98 0.33 10.04
C HIS A 26 -25.15 0.44 8.76
N ALA A 27 -25.85 0.68 7.66
CA ALA A 27 -25.21 0.91 6.36
C ALA A 27 -24.38 2.19 6.38
N GLY A 28 -23.18 2.14 5.80
CA GLY A 28 -22.23 3.26 5.80
C GLY A 28 -21.42 3.41 7.08
N SER A 29 -21.53 2.50 8.05
CA SER A 29 -20.68 2.51 9.24
C SER A 29 -19.20 2.29 8.86
N VAL A 30 -18.29 2.87 9.64
CA VAL A 30 -16.84 2.68 9.49
C VAL A 30 -16.36 1.31 10.01
N GLY A 31 -17.24 0.57 10.71
CA GLY A 31 -16.92 -0.72 11.34
C GLY A 31 -16.25 -1.72 10.38
N PRO A 32 -16.83 -2.03 9.21
CA PRO A 32 -16.21 -2.91 8.23
C PRO A 32 -14.83 -2.45 7.76
N LEU A 33 -14.59 -1.14 7.64
CA LEU A 33 -13.28 -0.60 7.26
C LEU A 33 -12.21 -0.89 8.34
N LEU A 34 -12.63 -0.87 9.60
CA LEU A 34 -11.81 -1.14 10.78
C LEU A 34 -11.80 -2.63 11.17
N GLY A 35 -12.37 -3.53 10.34
CA GLY A 35 -12.42 -4.97 10.58
C GLY A 35 -13.48 -5.43 11.59
N PHE A 36 -14.41 -4.57 12.00
CA PHE A 36 -15.54 -4.95 12.85
C PHE A 36 -16.72 -5.48 12.01
N THR A 37 -17.33 -6.55 12.48
CA THR A 37 -18.62 -7.03 11.97
C THR A 37 -19.73 -6.03 12.27
N ARG A 38 -20.74 -6.01 11.41
CA ARG A 38 -21.93 -5.15 11.54
C ARG A 38 -22.81 -5.69 12.67
N LYS A 39 -22.56 -5.20 13.88
CA LYS A 39 -23.33 -5.48 15.08
C LYS A 39 -23.06 -4.36 16.09
N VAL A 40 -23.86 -4.34 17.15
CA VAL A 40 -23.56 -3.56 18.34
C VAL A 40 -22.53 -4.32 19.18
N HIS A 41 -21.40 -3.68 19.46
CA HIS A 41 -20.36 -4.22 20.32
C HIS A 41 -20.53 -3.66 21.73
N PRO A 42 -20.63 -4.52 22.75
CA PRO A 42 -20.64 -4.06 24.13
C PRO A 42 -19.28 -3.48 24.48
N THR A 43 -19.28 -2.32 25.13
CA THR A 43 -18.09 -1.65 25.65
C THR A 43 -18.26 -1.48 27.15
N ALA A 44 -17.21 -1.76 27.90
CA ALA A 44 -17.09 -1.37 29.31
C ALA A 44 -16.04 -0.27 29.44
N PHE A 45 -16.22 0.62 30.42
CA PHE A 45 -15.28 1.72 30.65
C PHE A 45 -13.89 1.18 30.97
N GLY A 46 -12.89 1.57 30.17
CA GLY A 46 -11.50 1.12 30.32
C GLY A 46 -11.16 -0.18 29.59
N GLU A 47 -12.15 -0.86 28.99
CA GLU A 47 -11.90 -2.04 28.16
C GLU A 47 -11.69 -1.67 26.68
N PHE A 48 -10.96 -2.53 25.98
CA PHE A 48 -10.78 -2.46 24.54
C PHE A 48 -11.64 -3.49 23.85
N VAL A 49 -12.41 -3.05 22.86
CA VAL A 49 -13.06 -3.92 21.89
C VAL A 49 -12.15 -4.04 20.68
N TYR A 50 -11.81 -5.28 20.32
CA TYR A 50 -10.96 -5.58 19.17
C TYR A 50 -11.80 -5.91 17.94
N SER A 51 -11.29 -5.58 16.76
CA SER A 51 -11.90 -5.94 15.49
C SER A 51 -12.06 -7.45 15.35
N ASP A 52 -13.17 -7.89 14.76
CA ASP A 52 -13.43 -9.32 14.54
C ASP A 52 -12.44 -9.89 13.51
N GLN A 53 -12.10 -9.09 12.50
CA GLN A 53 -11.18 -9.41 11.42
C GLN A 53 -9.84 -8.69 11.59
N ASN A 54 -8.79 -9.30 11.05
CA ASN A 54 -7.51 -8.62 10.90
C ASN A 54 -7.67 -7.48 9.90
N VAL A 55 -7.15 -6.32 10.28
CA VAL A 55 -7.00 -5.14 9.45
C VAL A 55 -5.56 -5.14 8.99
N THR A 56 -5.31 -5.32 7.70
CA THR A 56 -3.93 -5.34 7.17
C THR A 56 -3.24 -4.01 7.47
N LEU A 57 -2.43 -4.00 8.53
CA LEU A 57 -1.53 -2.90 8.89
C LEU A 57 -0.21 -3.16 8.20
N VAL A 58 -0.08 -2.71 6.94
CA VAL A 58 1.16 -2.83 6.20
C VAL A 58 2.14 -1.79 6.73
N LYS A 59 3.05 -2.16 7.63
CA LYS A 59 3.97 -1.20 8.26
C LYS A 59 5.10 -0.78 7.32
N ASP A 60 5.64 -1.76 6.60
CA ASP A 60 6.72 -1.59 5.64
C ASP A 60 6.35 -2.35 4.36
N PHE A 61 6.52 -1.70 3.21
CA PHE A 61 6.34 -2.36 1.93
C PHE A 61 7.28 -1.81 0.87
N ASN A 62 7.60 -2.70 -0.06
CA ASN A 62 8.42 -2.46 -1.22
C ASN A 62 7.49 -2.34 -2.43
N VAL A 63 7.67 -1.28 -3.21
CA VAL A 63 6.99 -1.12 -4.50
C VAL A 63 8.00 -1.40 -5.59
N ILE A 64 7.69 -2.40 -6.41
CA ILE A 64 8.49 -2.77 -7.58
C ILE A 64 7.67 -2.48 -8.83
N VAL A 65 8.15 -1.56 -9.65
CA VAL A 65 7.59 -1.24 -10.96
C VAL A 65 8.45 -1.91 -12.02
N THR A 66 7.83 -2.79 -12.79
CA THR A 66 8.48 -3.51 -13.90
C THR A 66 7.76 -3.23 -15.21
N CYS A 67 8.52 -3.13 -16.30
CA CYS A 67 7.99 -2.88 -17.64
C CYS A 67 8.94 -3.45 -18.69
N ASN A 68 8.41 -4.21 -19.64
CA ASN A 68 9.15 -4.96 -20.67
C ASN A 68 10.09 -4.11 -21.57
N VAL A 69 9.95 -2.78 -21.55
CA VAL A 69 10.73 -1.83 -22.38
C VAL A 69 12.15 -1.57 -21.90
N VAL A 70 12.53 -2.05 -20.71
CA VAL A 70 13.88 -1.90 -20.17
C VAL A 70 14.47 -3.26 -19.82
N GLU A 71 15.76 -3.45 -20.04
CA GLU A 71 16.48 -4.68 -19.65
C GLU A 71 17.44 -4.47 -18.48
N SER A 72 17.37 -3.30 -17.84
CA SER A 72 18.16 -2.98 -16.66
C SER A 72 17.41 -3.43 -15.40
N GLY A 73 17.99 -4.39 -14.69
CA GLY A 73 17.48 -4.79 -13.37
C GLY A 73 17.70 -6.27 -13.08
N TYR A 74 17.69 -6.60 -11.80
CA TYR A 74 17.68 -7.98 -11.33
C TYR A 74 16.67 -8.09 -10.18
N ILE A 75 15.86 -9.15 -10.20
CA ILE A 75 15.04 -9.58 -9.05
C ILE A 75 15.60 -10.93 -8.63
N ASN A 76 16.05 -11.06 -7.37
CA ASN A 76 16.62 -12.30 -6.84
C ASN A 76 17.72 -12.90 -7.74
N ASN A 77 18.67 -12.06 -8.16
CA ASN A 77 19.77 -12.40 -9.08
C ASN A 77 19.37 -12.89 -10.48
N ARG A 78 18.09 -12.78 -10.86
CA ARG A 78 17.62 -13.04 -12.22
C ARG A 78 17.40 -11.73 -12.95
N ARG A 79 17.89 -11.63 -14.18
CA ARG A 79 17.68 -10.44 -15.03
C ARG A 79 16.18 -10.17 -15.13
N ALA A 80 15.81 -8.91 -14.91
CA ALA A 80 14.42 -8.49 -14.87
C ALA A 80 14.27 -7.09 -15.49
N HIS A 81 13.03 -6.77 -15.86
CA HIS A 81 12.68 -5.52 -16.50
C HIS A 81 12.27 -4.46 -15.47
N VAL A 82 13.17 -4.13 -14.52
CA VAL A 82 12.85 -3.26 -13.36
C VAL A 82 13.07 -1.79 -13.71
N LEU A 83 11.98 -1.02 -13.76
CA LEU A 83 12.06 0.43 -13.95
C LEU A 83 12.47 1.13 -12.65
N HIS A 84 11.81 0.78 -11.55
CA HIS A 84 12.06 1.42 -10.26
C HIS A 84 11.67 0.49 -9.11
N GLN A 85 12.47 0.52 -8.05
CA GLN A 85 12.22 -0.19 -6.80
C GLN A 85 12.51 0.75 -5.65
N PHE A 86 11.58 0.85 -4.70
CA PHE A 86 11.73 1.70 -3.53
C PHE A 86 10.93 1.17 -2.34
N TYR A 87 11.43 1.50 -1.14
CA TYR A 87 10.79 1.14 0.12
C TYR A 87 9.98 2.33 0.63
N ILE A 88 8.82 2.03 1.22
CA ILE A 88 7.98 3.00 1.89
C ILE A 88 7.96 2.67 3.37
N ASP A 89 8.48 3.59 4.18
CA ASP A 89 8.41 3.55 5.65
C ASP A 89 7.15 4.26 6.20
N LYS A 90 6.24 4.64 5.31
CA LYS A 90 5.06 5.44 5.64
C LYS A 90 3.89 4.55 5.99
N ARG A 91 3.12 4.99 6.98
CA ARG A 91 1.87 4.35 7.39
C ARG A 91 0.90 4.27 6.19
N PRO A 92 0.14 3.17 6.03
CA PRO A 92 -0.81 2.96 4.94
C PRO A 92 -1.91 4.01 4.79
N SER A 93 -2.15 4.81 5.84
CA SER A 93 -3.18 5.84 5.88
C SER A 93 -2.79 7.15 5.17
N THR A 94 -1.59 7.23 4.61
CA THR A 94 -1.05 8.46 4.02
C THR A 94 -0.96 8.31 2.51
N ILE A 95 -1.51 9.27 1.76
CA ILE A 95 -1.20 9.41 0.33
C ILE A 95 0.26 9.83 0.24
N PHE A 96 1.09 9.06 -0.46
CA PHE A 96 2.48 9.40 -0.71
C PHE A 96 2.73 9.42 -2.21
N GLU A 97 3.48 10.43 -2.66
CA GLU A 97 4.04 10.47 -4.00
C GLU A 97 5.52 10.13 -3.88
N VAL A 98 5.96 9.11 -4.60
CA VAL A 98 7.40 8.81 -4.71
C VAL A 98 7.88 9.27 -6.08
N ARG A 99 8.83 10.20 -6.05
CA ARG A 99 9.60 10.60 -7.22
C ARG A 99 11.03 10.08 -7.03
N PRO A 100 11.61 9.40 -8.03
CA PRO A 100 13.03 9.11 -8.03
C PRO A 100 13.81 10.42 -7.81
N PRO A 101 14.80 10.46 -6.88
CA PRO A 101 15.52 11.69 -6.53
C PRO A 101 16.28 12.28 -7.72
N GLU A 102 16.64 11.45 -8.71
CA GLU A 102 17.18 11.87 -10.00
C GLU A 102 16.44 11.17 -11.14
N LYS A 103 16.24 11.86 -12.27
CA LYS A 103 15.64 11.28 -13.49
C LYS A 103 16.63 10.29 -14.11
N VAL A 104 16.53 9.03 -13.73
CA VAL A 104 17.32 7.95 -14.35
C VAL A 104 16.65 7.52 -15.65
N PHE A 105 17.26 7.88 -16.78
CA PHE A 105 16.83 7.39 -18.09
C PHE A 105 17.50 6.04 -18.37
N GLN A 106 16.68 5.00 -18.51
CA GLN A 106 17.14 3.67 -18.89
C GLN A 106 17.06 3.51 -20.41
N ARG A 107 18.02 2.78 -20.99
CA ARG A 107 17.98 2.47 -22.43
C ARG A 107 16.81 1.55 -22.71
N VAL A 108 15.97 2.00 -23.64
CA VAL A 108 14.84 1.23 -24.11
C VAL A 108 15.31 0.17 -25.10
N ASN A 109 14.89 -1.10 -24.93
CA ASN A 109 15.20 -2.21 -25.83
C ASN A 109 14.08 -2.49 -26.86
N ARG A 110 12.89 -1.90 -26.66
CA ARG A 110 11.68 -2.11 -27.48
C ARG A 110 10.88 -0.83 -27.65
N ASN A 111 10.24 -0.63 -28.79
CA ASN A 111 9.42 0.55 -29.06
C ASN A 111 7.92 0.40 -28.72
N TRP A 112 7.53 -0.65 -27.99
CA TRP A 112 6.17 -0.83 -27.47
C TRP A 112 6.18 -1.44 -26.07
N ILE A 113 5.14 -1.13 -25.28
CA ILE A 113 4.90 -1.70 -23.95
C ILE A 113 3.93 -2.86 -24.12
N ASP A 114 4.36 -4.07 -23.73
CA ASP A 114 3.49 -5.25 -23.65
C ASP A 114 2.72 -5.21 -22.33
N ASP A 115 3.44 -4.96 -21.22
CA ASP A 115 2.91 -5.00 -19.86
C ASP A 115 3.64 -4.02 -18.93
N ILE A 116 2.87 -3.35 -18.05
CA ILE A 116 3.38 -2.66 -16.87
C ILE A 116 2.89 -3.44 -15.65
N THR A 117 3.80 -4.00 -14.88
CA THR A 117 3.47 -4.75 -13.66
C THR A 117 3.98 -4.00 -12.44
N ILE A 118 3.09 -3.80 -11.48
CA ILE A 118 3.36 -3.08 -10.24
C ILE A 118 3.08 -4.06 -9.10
N ARG A 119 4.10 -4.33 -8.29
CA ARG A 119 4.00 -5.24 -7.15
C ARG A 119 4.23 -4.49 -5.86
N LEU A 120 3.34 -4.71 -4.90
CA LEU A 120 3.55 -4.33 -3.52
C LEU A 120 3.95 -5.60 -2.77
N GLU A 121 5.12 -5.57 -2.12
CA GLU A 121 5.67 -6.70 -1.39
C GLU A 121 5.98 -6.30 0.05
N ASN A 122 5.76 -7.20 1.00
CA ASN A 122 6.27 -7.03 2.37
C ASN A 122 7.79 -7.31 2.42
N PRO A 123 8.48 -7.05 3.55
CA PRO A 123 9.91 -7.34 3.69
C PRO A 123 10.28 -8.81 3.40
N GLU A 124 9.33 -9.74 3.56
CA GLU A 124 9.49 -11.17 3.28
C GLU A 124 9.29 -11.53 1.79
N GLY A 125 8.99 -10.56 0.93
CA GLY A 125 8.77 -10.75 -0.51
C GLY A 125 7.39 -11.31 -0.87
N GLN A 126 6.43 -11.29 0.05
CA GLN A 126 5.05 -11.72 -0.18
C GLN A 126 4.22 -10.56 -0.74
N LEU A 127 3.37 -10.88 -1.73
CA LEU A 127 2.49 -9.90 -2.36
C LEU A 127 1.45 -9.38 -1.36
N ILE A 128 1.34 -8.06 -1.29
CA ILE A 128 0.31 -7.36 -0.52
C ILE A 128 -0.84 -7.02 -1.47
N PRO A 129 -2.05 -7.56 -1.24
CA PRO A 129 -3.19 -7.25 -2.09
C PRO A 129 -3.62 -5.79 -1.94
N LEU A 130 -3.79 -5.10 -3.06
CA LEU A 130 -4.43 -3.78 -3.10
C LEU A 130 -5.93 -3.91 -2.83
N ARG A 131 -6.52 -2.94 -2.12
CA ARG A 131 -7.97 -2.90 -1.93
C ARG A 131 -8.64 -2.47 -3.24
N LYS A 132 -9.89 -2.91 -3.45
CA LYS A 132 -10.64 -2.63 -4.70
C LYS A 132 -10.87 -1.13 -4.96
N ASP A 133 -10.80 -0.32 -3.93
CA ASP A 133 -10.98 1.14 -3.91
C ASP A 133 -9.64 1.90 -3.93
N THR A 134 -8.51 1.21 -4.11
CA THR A 134 -7.19 1.85 -4.20
C THR A 134 -6.91 2.31 -5.62
N GLU A 135 -6.67 3.61 -5.80
CA GLU A 135 -6.15 4.16 -7.05
C GLU A 135 -4.61 4.14 -7.03
N LEU A 136 -4.02 3.63 -8.11
CA LEU A 136 -2.58 3.62 -8.28
C LEU A 136 -2.22 4.21 -9.64
N VAL A 137 -1.42 5.27 -9.61
CA VAL A 137 -1.02 6.02 -10.81
C VAL A 137 0.47 5.83 -11.03
N VAL A 138 0.84 5.38 -12.24
CA VAL A 138 2.23 5.30 -12.68
C VAL A 138 2.41 6.20 -13.89
N THR A 139 3.33 7.15 -13.76
CA THR A 139 3.70 8.07 -14.83
C THR A 139 5.04 7.64 -15.41
N LEU A 140 5.04 7.24 -16.69
CA LEU A 140 6.26 6.97 -17.44
C LEU A 140 6.65 8.21 -18.25
N LEU A 141 7.85 8.72 -17.99
CA LEU A 141 8.42 9.80 -18.80
C LEU A 141 9.34 9.20 -19.87
N LEU A 142 8.96 9.36 -21.13
CA LEU A 142 9.79 8.99 -22.28
C LEU A 142 10.52 10.22 -22.81
N ARG A 143 11.79 10.04 -23.19
CA ARG A 143 12.62 11.08 -23.81
C ARG A 143 13.30 10.52 -25.05
N THR A 144 13.39 11.33 -26.11
CA THR A 144 14.17 10.96 -27.29
C THR A 144 15.59 11.51 -27.15
N ALA A 145 16.59 10.78 -27.65
CA ALA A 145 18.00 11.20 -27.60
C ALA A 145 18.26 12.54 -28.32
N HIS A 146 17.29 13.05 -29.10
CA HIS A 146 17.41 14.31 -29.82
C HIS A 146 17.28 15.56 -28.92
N ASP A 147 16.81 15.41 -27.69
CA ASP A 147 16.54 16.51 -26.76
C ASP A 147 17.77 16.97 -25.94
N ASP A 148 18.95 16.38 -26.15
CA ASP A 148 20.22 16.68 -25.44
C ASP A 148 21.17 17.62 -26.21
N ILE A 149 20.75 18.16 -27.36
CA ILE A 149 21.54 19.12 -28.13
C ILE A 149 20.85 20.49 -28.09
N LYS A 150 21.04 21.24 -27.00
CA LYS A 150 21.01 22.71 -26.96
C LYS A 150 21.97 23.22 -25.90
#